data_AF-Q2N6H3-F1
#
_entry.id   AF-Q2N6H3-F1
#
_cell.length_a   1.000
_cell.length_b   1.000
_cell.length_c   1.000
_cell.angle_alpha   90.00
_cell.angle_beta   90.00
_cell.angle_gamma   90.00
#
_symmetry.space_group_name_H-M   'P 1'
#
loop_
_entity.id
_entity.type
_entity.pdbx_description
1 polymer ?
#
loop_
_entity_poly.entity_id
_entity_poly.type
_entity_poly.pdbx_seq_one_letter_code
_entity_poly.pdbx_strand_id
1 'polypeptide(L)'
;MRIDLVLCRLRFFKTRSAARNLIEAGHLRANGRRVVQVSHPVAEGDILTVPLGKSVVVIEILHLPERRGPAAEARECYRALDPREQSALAEGSTHELKGKSSS
;
A
#
# COMPACT_ATOMS: atom_id res chain seq x y z
N MET A 1 5.76 -9.94 7.74
CA MET A 1 6.56 -9.30 6.68
C MET A 1 6.66 -7.79 6.93
N ARG A 2 7.72 -7.06 6.53
CA ARG A 2 7.82 -5.61 6.79
C ARG A 2 6.84 -4.80 5.93
N ILE A 3 6.16 -3.83 6.53
CA ILE A 3 5.16 -3.00 5.85
C ILE A 3 5.72 -2.25 4.64
N ASP A 4 6.94 -1.73 4.73
CA ASP A 4 7.61 -1.04 3.62
C ASP A 4 7.83 -1.96 2.39
N LEU A 5 8.01 -3.24 2.67
CA LEU A 5 8.28 -4.26 1.69
C LEU A 5 6.97 -4.79 1.09
N VAL A 6 5.92 -4.92 1.91
CA VAL A 6 4.55 -5.23 1.45
C VAL A 6 4.07 -4.16 0.47
N LEU A 7 4.15 -2.88 0.86
CA LEU A 7 3.75 -1.75 0.03
C LEU A 7 4.46 -1.71 -1.33
N CYS A 8 5.75 -2.07 -1.36
CA CYS A 8 6.54 -2.14 -2.59
C CYS A 8 6.17 -3.37 -3.45
N ARG A 9 5.96 -4.54 -2.82
CA ARG A 9 5.56 -5.78 -3.54
C ARG A 9 4.15 -5.67 -4.13
N LEU A 10 3.24 -5.01 -3.42
CA LEU A 10 1.87 -4.73 -3.87
C LEU A 10 1.77 -3.59 -4.89
N ARG A 11 2.89 -2.97 -5.28
CA ARG A 11 2.98 -1.86 -6.24
C ARG A 11 2.24 -0.58 -5.84
N PHE A 12 1.90 -0.39 -4.57
CA PHE A 12 1.39 0.89 -4.06
C PHE A 12 2.45 1.99 -4.17
N PHE A 13 3.73 1.63 -4.02
CA PHE A 13 4.85 2.54 -4.14
C PHE A 13 5.88 2.02 -5.12
N LYS A 14 6.43 2.94 -5.93
CA LYS A 14 7.47 2.65 -6.93
C LYS A 14 8.84 2.40 -6.26
N THR A 15 9.09 2.99 -5.09
CA THR A 15 10.36 2.91 -4.35
C THR A 15 10.14 2.72 -2.85
N ARG A 16 11.11 2.07 -2.16
CA ARG A 16 11.08 1.90 -0.69
C ARG A 16 11.14 3.24 0.05
N SER A 17 11.85 4.23 -0.48
CA SER A 17 11.97 5.56 0.15
C SER A 17 10.65 6.31 0.19
N ALA A 18 9.81 6.19 -0.85
CA ALA A 18 8.47 6.79 -0.86
C ALA A 18 7.56 6.16 0.19
N ALA A 19 7.59 4.82 0.30
CA ALA A 19 6.85 4.11 1.35
C ALA A 19 7.34 4.51 2.74
N ARG A 20 8.66 4.59 2.96
CA ARG A 20 9.28 5.02 4.21
C ARG A 20 8.80 6.39 4.65
N ASN A 21 8.93 7.39 3.78
CA ASN A 21 8.55 8.77 4.09
C ASN A 21 7.08 8.85 4.52
N LEU A 22 6.19 8.13 3.84
CA LEU A 22 4.77 8.11 4.18
C LEU A 22 4.47 7.41 5.51
N ILE A 23 5.20 6.34 5.83
CA ILE A 23 5.13 5.66 7.13
C ILE A 23 5.66 6.58 8.23
N GLU A 24 6.83 7.19 8.05
CA GLU A 24 7.45 8.09 9.03
C GLU A 24 6.61 9.35 9.27
N ALA A 25 5.95 9.87 8.24
CA ALA A 25 4.94 10.92 8.37
C ALA A 25 3.70 10.46 9.18
N GLY A 26 3.55 9.15 9.38
CA GLY A 26 2.45 8.53 10.11
C GLY A 26 1.10 8.74 9.42
N HIS A 27 1.11 8.81 8.10
CA HIS A 27 -0.11 8.83 7.30
C HIS A 27 -0.65 7.41 7.08
N LEU A 28 0.19 6.39 7.25
CA LEU A 28 -0.22 5.00 7.16
C LEU A 28 -0.94 4.53 8.43
N ARG A 29 -2.01 3.76 8.27
CA ARG A 29 -2.63 3.03 9.38
C ARG A 29 -2.65 1.53 9.08
N ALA A 30 -2.43 0.72 10.10
CA ALA A 30 -2.59 -0.73 10.05
C ALA A 30 -3.57 -1.12 11.16
N ASN A 31 -4.60 -1.89 10.83
CA ASN A 31 -5.65 -2.31 11.75
C ASN A 31 -6.29 -1.13 12.52
N GLY A 32 -6.49 0.01 11.83
CA GLY A 32 -6.99 1.25 12.44
C GLY A 32 -6.00 1.99 13.34
N ARG A 33 -4.80 1.45 13.58
CA ARG A 33 -3.74 2.08 14.37
C ARG A 33 -2.74 2.82 13.47
N ARG A 34 -2.34 4.02 13.88
CA ARG A 34 -1.29 4.79 13.18
C ARG A 34 0.03 4.04 13.27
N VAL A 35 0.64 3.75 12.11
CA VAL A 35 1.95 3.09 12.05
C VAL A 35 2.98 4.10 11.61
N VAL A 36 3.95 4.36 12.48
CA VAL A 36 5.13 5.19 12.19
C VAL A 36 6.40 4.38 11.99
N GLN A 37 6.33 3.06 12.22
CA GLN A 37 7.47 2.16 12.14
C GLN A 37 7.54 1.50 10.76
N VAL A 38 8.57 1.84 9.98
CA VAL A 38 8.83 1.24 8.66
C VAL A 38 9.02 -0.28 8.73
N SER A 39 9.62 -0.77 9.81
CA SER A 39 9.82 -2.19 10.06
C SER A 39 8.60 -2.86 10.70
N HIS A 40 7.42 -2.23 10.71
CA HIS A 40 6.23 -2.83 11.31
C HIS A 40 5.91 -4.17 10.63
N PRO A 41 5.70 -5.24 11.41
CA PRO A 41 5.31 -6.54 10.86
C PRO A 41 3.85 -6.51 10.43
N VAL A 42 3.60 -6.84 9.18
CA VAL A 42 2.28 -7.08 8.58
C VAL A 42 2.10 -8.59 8.41
N ALA A 43 0.88 -9.05 8.66
CA ALA A 43 0.45 -10.43 8.48
C ALA A 43 -0.74 -10.51 7.50
N GLU A 44 -1.07 -11.73 7.09
CA GLU A 44 -2.36 -12.02 6.45
C GLU A 44 -3.53 -11.71 7.41
N GLY A 45 -4.64 -11.24 6.85
CA GLY A 45 -5.79 -10.68 7.56
C GLY A 45 -5.60 -9.25 8.06
N ASP A 46 -4.42 -8.65 7.90
CA ASP A 46 -4.18 -7.29 8.39
C ASP A 46 -4.74 -6.23 7.43
N ILE A 47 -5.39 -5.20 7.99
CA ILE A 47 -6.02 -4.13 7.20
C ILE A 47 -5.10 -2.92 7.14
N LEU A 48 -4.60 -2.58 5.96
CA LEU A 48 -3.78 -1.41 5.72
C LEU A 48 -4.61 -0.27 5.13
N THR A 49 -4.50 0.90 5.72
CA THR A 49 -5.02 2.16 5.19
C THR A 49 -3.87 2.97 4.62
N VAL A 50 -3.85 3.09 3.30
CA VAL A 50 -2.79 3.74 2.55
C VAL A 50 -3.33 5.00 1.88
N PRO A 51 -2.80 6.19 2.21
CA PRO A 51 -3.11 7.40 1.47
C PRO A 51 -2.35 7.42 0.13
N LEU A 52 -3.09 7.50 -0.97
CA LEU A 52 -2.62 7.69 -2.33
C LEU A 52 -2.94 9.12 -2.79
N GLY A 53 -2.04 10.05 -2.49
CA GLY A 53 -2.19 11.45 -2.87
C GLY A 53 -3.40 12.11 -2.20
N LYS A 54 -4.51 12.26 -2.93
CA LYS A 54 -5.75 12.89 -2.44
C LYS A 54 -6.81 11.89 -1.97
N SER A 55 -6.59 10.59 -2.22
CA SER A 55 -7.51 9.53 -1.83
C SER A 55 -6.86 8.64 -0.78
N VAL A 56 -7.69 7.98 0.02
CA VAL A 56 -7.25 6.97 0.98
C VAL A 56 -7.84 5.65 0.51
N VAL A 57 -6.99 4.63 0.39
CA VAL A 57 -7.42 3.28 0.08
C VAL A 57 -7.26 2.38 1.29
N VAL A 58 -8.30 1.60 1.58
CA VAL A 58 -8.27 0.56 2.60
C VAL A 58 -8.16 -0.79 1.92
N ILE A 59 -7.13 -1.56 2.28
CA ILE A 59 -6.88 -2.89 1.75
C ILE A 59 -6.69 -3.89 2.88
N GLU A 60 -7.20 -5.09 2.70
CA GLU A 60 -6.93 -6.24 3.56
C GLU A 60 -5.87 -7.12 2.89
N ILE A 61 -4.85 -7.53 3.63
CA ILE A 61 -3.86 -8.47 3.14
C ILE A 61 -4.44 -9.88 3.20
N LEU A 62 -4.65 -10.52 2.06
CA LEU A 62 -5.10 -11.91 2.00
C LEU A 62 -3.92 -12.88 2.16
N HIS A 63 -2.85 -12.60 1.41
CA HIS A 63 -1.63 -13.41 1.41
C HIS A 63 -0.40 -12.52 1.40
N LEU A 64 0.67 -12.96 2.05
CA LEU A 64 1.93 -12.22 2.05
C LEU A 64 2.65 -12.44 0.72
N PRO A 65 2.82 -11.41 -0.13
CA PRO A 65 3.49 -11.59 -1.42
C PRO A 65 4.96 -11.93 -1.16
N GLU A 66 5.43 -13.09 -1.60
CA GLU A 66 6.81 -13.54 -1.38
C GLU A 66 7.81 -12.89 -2.35
N ARG A 67 7.34 -12.55 -3.56
CA ARG A 67 8.12 -11.92 -4.63
C ARG A 67 7.38 -10.74 -5.23
N ARG A 68 8.10 -9.85 -5.94
CA ARG A 68 7.47 -8.78 -6.72
C ARG A 68 6.92 -9.39 -8.01
N GLY A 69 5.69 -9.89 -7.93
CA GLY A 69 4.99 -10.51 -9.06
C GLY A 69 4.46 -9.52 -10.09
N PRO A 70 3.87 -10.03 -11.18
CA PRO A 70 3.01 -9.26 -12.07
C PRO A 70 1.83 -8.65 -11.30
N ALA A 71 1.17 -7.66 -11.89
CA ALA A 71 0.07 -6.95 -11.23
C ALA A 71 -1.11 -7.88 -10.85
N ALA A 72 -1.30 -8.98 -11.59
CA ALA A 72 -2.32 -10.00 -11.30
C ALA A 72 -2.06 -10.69 -9.96
N GLU A 73 -0.87 -11.29 -9.77
CA GLU A 73 -0.50 -11.95 -8.50
C GLU A 73 -0.54 -10.99 -7.31
N ALA A 74 -0.10 -9.74 -7.51
CA ALA A 74 -0.18 -8.73 -6.45
C ALA A 74 -1.64 -8.47 -6.03
N ARG A 75 -2.58 -8.41 -6.98
CA ARG A 75 -4.01 -8.22 -6.69
C ARG A 75 -4.65 -9.41 -5.98
N GLU A 76 -4.13 -10.63 -6.17
CA GLU A 76 -4.64 -11.79 -5.41
C GLU A 76 -4.14 -11.80 -3.96
N CYS A 77 -3.05 -11.09 -3.66
CA CYS A 77 -2.48 -10.98 -2.32
C CYS A 77 -3.23 -9.97 -1.41
N TYR A 78 -4.07 -9.10 -1.95
CA TYR A 78 -4.84 -8.14 -1.15
C TYR A 78 -6.26 -7.96 -1.67
N ARG A 79 -7.17 -7.58 -0.79
CA ARG A 79 -8.54 -7.20 -1.11
C ARG A 79 -8.74 -5.73 -0.83
N ALA A 80 -9.19 -4.96 -1.81
CA ALA A 80 -9.64 -3.59 -1.55
C ALA A 80 -10.96 -3.62 -0.75
N LEU A 81 -10.95 -3.00 0.42
CA LEU A 81 -12.11 -2.82 1.29
C LEU A 81 -12.73 -1.42 1.12
N ASP A 82 -12.26 -0.65 0.14
CA ASP A 82 -12.65 0.74 -0.01
C ASP A 82 -14.15 0.87 -0.37
N PRO A 83 -14.95 1.61 0.42
CA PRO A 83 -16.37 1.77 0.14
C PRO A 83 -16.65 2.60 -1.12
N ARG A 84 -15.65 3.34 -1.64
CA ARG A 84 -15.77 4.06 -2.93
C ARG A 84 -15.37 3.21 -4.14
N GLU A 85 -14.57 2.15 -3.95
CA GLU A 85 -14.06 1.32 -5.06
C GLU A 85 -15.01 0.22 -5.54
N GLN A 86 -16.12 -0.07 -4.85
CA GLN A 86 -17.20 -0.83 -5.49
C GLN A 86 -17.70 -0.14 -6.78
N SER A 87 -17.46 1.17 -6.95
CA SER A 87 -17.81 1.92 -8.16
C SER A 87 -16.65 2.16 -9.15
N ALA A 88 -15.39 1.78 -8.85
CA ALA A 88 -14.22 2.21 -9.65
C ALA A 88 -13.20 1.10 -10.03
N LEU A 89 -13.41 -0.14 -9.61
CA LEU A 89 -12.46 -1.28 -9.74
C LEU A 89 -12.04 -1.67 -11.18
N ALA A 90 -12.42 -0.96 -12.24
CA ALA A 90 -12.04 -1.28 -13.61
C ALA A 90 -10.87 -0.46 -14.19
N GLU A 91 -10.50 0.70 -13.64
CA GLU A 91 -9.56 1.58 -14.33
C GLU A 91 -8.15 1.55 -13.72
N GLY A 92 -7.27 0.82 -14.41
CA GLY A 92 -5.85 0.69 -14.09
C GLY A 92 -5.14 2.04 -14.03
N SER A 93 -5.13 2.65 -12.85
CA SER A 93 -4.38 3.88 -12.63
C SER A 93 -3.02 3.55 -12.05
N THR A 94 -2.05 3.44 -12.96
CA THR A 94 -0.63 3.76 -12.71
C THR A 94 -0.58 5.18 -12.13
N HIS A 95 -0.79 5.33 -10.83
CA HIS A 95 -0.55 6.58 -10.14
C HIS A 95 0.97 6.70 -9.96
N GLU A 96 1.60 7.32 -10.96
CA GLU A 96 2.94 7.84 -10.85
C GLU A 96 2.98 8.85 -9.70
N LEU A 97 3.41 8.38 -8.53
CA LEU A 97 3.84 9.23 -7.44
C LEU A 97 5.04 10.03 -7.96
N LYS A 98 4.75 11.23 -8.48
CA LYS A 98 5.71 12.21 -8.95
C LYS A 98 6.63 12.56 -7.79
N GLY A 99 7.76 11.85 -7.71
CA GLY A 99 8.91 12.28 -6.94
C GLY A 99 9.30 13.65 -7.46
N LYS A 100 8.96 14.70 -6.72
CA LYS A 100 9.59 16.00 -6.88
C LYS A 100 11.04 15.81 -6.44
N SER A 101 11.89 15.49 -7.42
CA SER A 101 13.31 15.73 -7.34
C SER A 101 13.48 17.23 -7.18
N SER A 102 13.96 17.65 -6.01
CA SER A 102 14.43 19.00 -5.77
C SER A 102 15.60 19.32 -6.69
N SER A 103 15.56 20.48 -7.34
CA SER A 103 16.72 21.29 -7.72
C SER A 103 16.30 22.75 -7.64
#